data_AF-A0A960U365-F1
#
_entry.id   AF-A0A960U365-F1
#
_cell.length_a   1.000
_cell.length_b   1.000
_cell.length_c   1.000
_cell.angle_alpha   90.00
_cell.angle_beta   90.00
_cell.angle_gamma   90.00
#
_symmetry.space_group_name_H-M   'P 1'
#
loop_
_entity.id
_entity.type
_entity.pdbx_description
1 polymer ?
#
loop_
_entity_poly.entity_id
_entity_poly.type
_entity_poly.pdbx_seq_one_letter_code
_entity_poly.pdbx_strand_id
1 'polypeptide(L)'
;FKKDIIESNLMVSKIKNKGGRKAAEILARLNPNLSVKLFSKIKEINPEYAEHINEHFYTFDDLLRVDRTNLSKFLATFNPIVVAFSLKGVELSVAEKILEKCEPWLAKAIRLEMDCMGPVTLAEIEEAQKGIMDHLHKSIDSGEIKLWKDK
;
A
#
# COMPACT_ATOMS: atom_id res chain seq x y z
N PHE A 1 -0.44 -41.36 17.23
CA PHE A 1 -1.88 -41.32 17.52
C PHE A 1 -2.38 -40.05 18.22
N LYS A 2 -1.69 -39.44 19.21
CA LYS A 2 -2.10 -38.14 19.78
C LYS A 2 -1.33 -36.90 19.26
N LYS A 3 -0.32 -37.07 18.40
CA LYS A 3 0.42 -35.96 17.76
C LYS A 3 -0.30 -35.43 16.51
N ASP A 4 -0.87 -36.32 15.70
CA ASP A 4 -1.55 -35.94 14.45
C ASP A 4 -2.86 -35.16 14.67
N ILE A 5 -3.50 -35.33 15.84
CA ILE A 5 -4.72 -34.60 16.21
C ILE A 5 -4.38 -33.14 16.59
N ILE A 6 -3.20 -32.90 17.16
CA ILE A 6 -2.77 -31.55 17.55
C ILE A 6 -2.38 -30.74 16.30
N GLU A 7 -1.81 -31.37 15.28
CA GLU A 7 -1.52 -30.71 13.99
C GLU A 7 -2.79 -30.37 13.20
N SER A 8 -3.86 -31.16 13.31
CA SER A 8 -5.14 -30.83 12.66
C SER A 8 -5.84 -29.59 13.27
N ASN A 9 -5.46 -29.20 14.49
CA ASN A 9 -5.95 -27.98 15.15
C ASN A 9 -5.06 -26.74 14.89
N LEU A 10 -3.90 -26.89 14.24
CA LEU A 10 -3.15 -25.78 13.65
C LEU A 10 -3.79 -25.27 12.35
N MET A 11 -4.88 -25.90 11.90
CA MET A 11 -5.77 -25.40 10.87
C MET A 11 -6.69 -24.25 11.38
N VAL A 12 -6.36 -23.64 12.53
CA VAL A 12 -6.94 -22.39 13.01
C VAL A 12 -6.08 -21.22 12.50
N SER A 13 -6.19 -20.90 11.21
CA SER A 13 -5.84 -19.56 10.69
C SER A 13 -6.32 -19.32 9.26
N LYS A 14 -7.44 -19.94 8.87
CA LYS A 14 -8.15 -19.58 7.61
C LYS A 14 -9.53 -18.99 7.85
N ILE A 15 -9.75 -18.39 9.02
CA ILE A 15 -10.78 -17.36 9.14
C ILE A 15 -10.21 -16.16 8.38
N LYS A 16 -10.61 -16.02 7.11
CA LYS A 16 -10.47 -14.81 6.30
C LYS A 16 -10.79 -13.60 7.19
N ASN A 17 -9.74 -12.92 7.64
CA ASN A 17 -9.76 -11.90 8.67
C ASN A 17 -10.34 -10.60 8.09
N LYS A 18 -11.66 -10.57 7.87
CA LYS A 18 -12.40 -9.37 7.39
C LYS A 18 -12.35 -8.19 8.38
N GLY A 19 -11.78 -8.39 9.58
CA GLY A 19 -11.68 -7.38 10.63
C GLY A 19 -10.63 -6.32 10.32
N GLY A 20 -9.42 -6.71 9.92
CA GLY A 20 -8.30 -5.78 9.71
C GLY A 20 -8.61 -4.70 8.67
N ARG A 21 -9.21 -5.10 7.54
CA ARG A 21 -9.64 -4.17 6.48
C ARG A 21 -10.69 -3.15 6.96
N LYS A 22 -11.67 -3.58 7.75
CA LYS A 22 -12.68 -2.66 8.32
C LYS A 22 -12.05 -1.73 9.35
N ALA A 23 -11.16 -2.23 10.19
CA ALA A 23 -10.44 -1.41 11.16
C ALA A 23 -9.56 -0.36 10.46
N ALA A 24 -8.87 -0.74 9.39
CA ALA A 24 -8.09 0.19 8.56
C ALA A 24 -8.97 1.27 7.90
N GLU A 25 -10.12 0.88 7.33
CA GLU A 25 -11.08 1.84 6.75
C GLU A 25 -11.62 2.83 7.80
N ILE A 26 -11.90 2.35 9.03
CA ILE A 26 -12.31 3.21 10.15
C ILE A 26 -11.17 4.16 10.53
N LEU A 27 -9.96 3.63 10.76
CA LEU A 27 -8.80 4.44 11.16
C LEU A 27 -8.44 5.48 10.09
N ALA A 28 -8.56 5.13 8.80
CA ALA A 28 -8.27 6.04 7.68
C ALA A 28 -9.24 7.23 7.59
N ARG A 29 -10.45 7.09 8.17
CA ARG A 29 -11.49 8.14 8.27
C ARG A 29 -11.41 8.97 9.55
N LEU A 30 -10.68 8.52 10.57
CA LEU A 30 -10.52 9.25 11.82
C LEU A 30 -9.60 10.46 11.65
N ASN A 31 -9.64 11.36 12.64
CA ASN A 31 -8.67 12.43 12.74
C ASN A 31 -7.24 11.83 12.80
N PRO A 32 -6.26 12.39 12.07
CA PRO A 32 -4.95 11.76 11.95
C PRO A 32 -4.21 11.58 13.28
N ASN A 33 -4.32 12.54 14.19
CA ASN A 33 -3.72 12.46 15.52
C ASN A 33 -4.35 11.36 16.39
N LEU A 34 -5.64 11.05 16.18
CA LEU A 34 -6.32 9.96 16.88
C LEU A 34 -5.99 8.61 16.25
N SER A 35 -5.94 8.52 14.91
CA SER A 35 -5.61 7.27 14.21
C SER A 35 -4.21 6.78 14.57
N VAL A 36 -3.21 7.66 14.65
CA VAL A 36 -1.85 7.30 15.07
C VAL A 36 -1.85 6.75 16.50
N LYS A 37 -2.49 7.45 17.46
CA LYS A 37 -2.56 6.99 18.86
C LYS A 37 -3.27 5.65 19.03
N LEU A 38 -4.38 5.45 18.32
CA LEU A 38 -5.12 4.18 18.33
C LEU A 38 -4.31 3.07 17.68
N PHE A 39 -3.65 3.35 16.56
CA PHE A 39 -2.81 2.37 15.87
C PHE A 39 -1.63 1.92 16.74
N SER A 40 -0.95 2.84 17.43
CA SER A 40 0.11 2.49 18.39
C SER A 40 -0.38 1.56 19.49
N LYS A 41 -1.55 1.83 20.07
CA LYS A 41 -2.17 0.94 21.08
C LYS A 41 -2.52 -0.43 20.51
N ILE A 42 -3.05 -0.49 19.28
CA ILE A 42 -3.38 -1.76 18.62
C ILE A 42 -2.09 -2.57 18.37
N LYS A 43 -1.01 -1.89 17.95
CA LYS A 43 0.31 -2.51 17.74
C LYS A 43 0.91 -3.09 19.01
N GLU A 44 0.73 -2.42 20.16
CA GLU A 44 1.17 -2.92 21.47
C GLU A 44 0.38 -4.16 21.94
N ILE A 45 -0.93 -4.19 21.67
CA ILE A 45 -1.82 -5.27 22.13
C ILE A 45 -1.74 -6.49 21.20
N ASN A 46 -1.73 -6.25 19.88
CA ASN A 46 -1.73 -7.31 18.88
C ASN A 46 -0.96 -6.85 17.62
N PRO A 47 0.34 -7.18 17.52
CA PRO A 47 1.17 -6.77 16.39
C PRO A 47 0.73 -7.41 15.07
N GLU A 48 0.28 -8.66 15.07
CA GLU A 48 -0.19 -9.36 13.86
C GLU A 48 -1.46 -8.71 13.29
N TYR A 49 -2.38 -8.27 14.15
CA TYR A 49 -3.57 -7.52 13.71
C TYR A 49 -3.23 -6.11 13.26
N ALA A 50 -2.24 -5.47 13.87
CA ALA A 50 -1.75 -4.16 13.45
C ALA A 50 -1.08 -4.22 12.07
N GLU A 51 -0.34 -5.28 11.74
CA GLU A 51 0.20 -5.52 10.40
C GLU A 51 -0.92 -5.57 9.35
N HIS A 52 -1.99 -6.33 9.60
CA HIS A 52 -3.15 -6.38 8.71
C HIS A 52 -3.86 -5.05 8.54
N ILE A 53 -3.93 -4.23 9.59
CA ILE A 53 -4.46 -2.87 9.49
C ILE A 53 -3.53 -2.01 8.63
N ASN A 54 -2.22 -2.09 8.86
CA ASN A 54 -1.22 -1.31 8.15
C ASN A 54 -1.27 -1.58 6.64
N GLU A 55 -1.41 -2.85 6.23
CA GLU A 55 -1.59 -3.25 4.83
C GLU A 55 -2.74 -2.51 4.12
N HIS A 56 -3.74 -2.03 4.87
CA HIS A 56 -4.94 -1.40 4.32
C HIS A 56 -5.11 0.06 4.77
N PHE A 57 -4.18 0.61 5.57
CA PHE A 57 -4.34 1.93 6.18
C PHE A 57 -4.03 3.06 5.21
N TYR A 58 -3.00 2.87 4.40
CA TYR A 58 -2.66 3.77 3.31
C TYR A 58 -3.23 3.26 1.99
N THR A 59 -3.63 4.20 1.15
CA THR A 59 -4.21 3.95 -0.17
C THR A 59 -3.33 4.59 -1.24
N PHE A 60 -3.50 4.17 -2.50
CA PHE A 60 -2.77 4.77 -3.62
C PHE A 60 -3.06 6.27 -3.78
N ASP A 61 -4.27 6.71 -3.41
CA ASP A 61 -4.63 8.12 -3.36
C ASP A 61 -3.77 8.92 -2.37
N ASP A 62 -3.21 8.27 -1.34
CA ASP A 62 -2.31 8.93 -0.41
C ASP A 62 -0.96 9.26 -1.04
N LEU A 63 -0.57 8.63 -2.18
CA LEU A 63 0.62 9.05 -2.94
C LEU A 63 0.48 10.46 -3.51
N LEU A 64 -0.74 10.89 -3.85
CA LEU A 64 -1.00 12.27 -4.30
C LEU A 64 -0.69 13.31 -3.22
N ARG A 65 -0.55 12.89 -1.97
CA ARG A 65 -0.27 13.77 -0.83
C ARG A 65 1.21 13.93 -0.55
N VAL A 66 2.05 13.10 -1.17
CA VAL A 66 3.51 13.23 -1.14
C VAL A 66 3.94 14.39 -2.04
N ASP A 67 4.93 15.15 -1.62
CA ASP A 67 5.51 16.23 -2.43
C ASP A 67 6.15 15.68 -3.72
N ARG A 68 6.22 16.54 -4.74
CA ARG A 68 6.72 16.15 -6.07
C ARG A 68 8.09 15.48 -6.00
N THR A 69 9.00 16.04 -5.21
CA THR A 69 10.39 15.57 -5.13
C THR A 69 10.46 14.19 -4.50
N ASN A 70 9.82 13.99 -3.35
CA ASN A 70 9.84 12.69 -2.67
C ASN A 70 9.05 11.62 -3.44
N LEU A 71 7.91 11.97 -4.04
CA LEU A 71 7.15 11.03 -4.86
C LEU A 71 7.94 10.58 -6.09
N SER A 72 8.60 11.52 -6.79
CA SER A 72 9.40 11.16 -7.95
C SER A 72 10.60 10.29 -7.58
N LYS A 73 11.27 10.57 -6.46
CA LYS A 73 12.36 9.72 -5.96
C LYS A 73 11.86 8.33 -5.58
N PHE A 74 10.74 8.26 -4.88
CA PHE A 74 10.10 7.02 -4.49
C PHE A 74 9.73 6.17 -5.69
N LEU A 75 9.02 6.71 -6.68
CA LEU A 75 8.63 5.95 -7.87
C LEU A 75 9.84 5.54 -8.73
N ALA A 76 10.93 6.30 -8.69
CA ALA A 76 12.17 5.95 -9.39
C ALA A 76 12.93 4.76 -8.78
N THR A 77 12.59 4.31 -7.56
CA THR A 77 13.21 3.09 -6.98
C THR A 77 12.63 1.80 -7.54
N PHE A 78 11.52 1.88 -8.28
CA PHE A 78 10.85 0.73 -8.87
C PHE A 78 11.15 0.61 -10.35
N ASN A 79 11.02 -0.62 -10.87
CA ASN A 79 11.00 -0.81 -12.32
C ASN A 79 9.74 -0.11 -12.90
N PRO A 80 9.87 0.69 -13.97
CA PRO A 80 8.74 1.37 -14.62
C PRO A 80 7.56 0.44 -14.95
N ILE A 81 7.82 -0.84 -15.25
CA ILE A 81 6.77 -1.82 -15.51
C ILE A 81 5.90 -2.07 -14.28
N VAL A 82 6.49 -2.16 -13.08
CA VAL A 82 5.75 -2.39 -11.82
C VAL A 82 4.87 -1.19 -11.51
N VAL A 83 5.38 0.01 -11.73
CA VAL A 83 4.60 1.25 -11.56
C VAL A 83 3.44 1.27 -12.56
N ALA A 84 3.68 0.92 -13.82
CA ALA A 84 2.65 0.84 -14.84
C ALA A 84 1.54 -0.17 -14.50
N PHE A 85 1.89 -1.37 -13.98
CA PHE A 85 0.91 -2.35 -13.49
C PHE A 85 0.07 -1.78 -12.36
N SER A 86 0.71 -1.12 -11.39
CA SER A 86 0.01 -0.56 -10.22
C SER A 86 -1.00 0.53 -10.58
N LEU A 87 -0.70 1.34 -11.61
CA LEU A 87 -1.54 2.45 -12.06
C LEU A 87 -2.76 1.99 -12.88
N LYS A 88 -2.76 0.78 -13.46
CA LYS A 88 -3.94 0.23 -14.18
C LYS A 88 -5.12 -0.03 -13.25
N GLY A 89 -4.88 -0.27 -11.96
CA GLY A 89 -5.91 -0.49 -10.95
C GLY A 89 -6.46 0.78 -10.29
N VAL A 90 -6.02 1.95 -10.74
CA VAL A 90 -6.33 3.25 -10.14
C VAL A 90 -7.19 4.06 -11.10
N GLU A 91 -7.99 5.00 -10.58
CA GLU A 91 -8.73 5.93 -11.42
C GLU A 91 -7.79 6.71 -12.35
N LEU A 92 -8.15 6.85 -13.62
CA LEU A 92 -7.33 7.55 -14.63
C LEU A 92 -6.89 8.94 -14.17
N SER A 93 -7.79 9.72 -13.54
CA SER A 93 -7.45 11.06 -13.02
C SER A 93 -6.35 11.03 -11.94
N VAL A 94 -6.36 10.01 -11.09
CA VAL A 94 -5.34 9.84 -10.04
C VAL A 94 -4.03 9.40 -10.67
N ALA A 95 -4.06 8.44 -11.60
CA ALA A 95 -2.87 7.99 -12.32
C ALA A 95 -2.17 9.14 -13.06
N GLU A 96 -2.92 9.99 -13.75
CA GLU A 96 -2.37 11.16 -14.44
C GLU A 96 -1.70 12.14 -13.47
N LYS A 97 -2.35 12.48 -12.35
CA LYS A 97 -1.79 13.36 -11.32
C LYS A 97 -0.53 12.78 -10.67
N ILE A 98 -0.43 11.47 -10.52
CA ILE A 98 0.79 10.80 -10.05
C ILE A 98 1.91 11.00 -11.09
N LEU A 99 1.62 10.77 -12.37
CA LEU A 99 2.61 10.92 -13.45
C LEU A 99 3.08 12.36 -13.66
N GLU A 100 2.21 13.36 -13.45
CA GLU A 100 2.57 14.79 -13.49
C GLU A 100 3.59 15.16 -12.41
N LYS A 101 3.62 14.41 -11.30
CA LYS A 101 4.59 14.61 -10.23
C LYS A 101 5.93 13.91 -10.49
N CYS A 102 6.02 13.04 -11.48
CA CYS A 102 7.28 12.39 -11.85
C CYS A 102 8.18 13.34 -12.65
N GLU A 103 9.45 12.97 -12.74
CA GLU A 103 10.34 13.53 -13.75
C GLU A 103 9.87 13.12 -15.17
N PRO A 104 10.02 14.00 -16.19
CA PRO A 104 9.45 13.78 -17.52
C PRO A 104 9.88 12.46 -18.17
N TRP A 105 11.13 12.05 -17.96
CA TRP A 105 11.67 10.81 -18.50
C TRP A 105 11.02 9.57 -17.85
N LEU A 106 10.79 9.61 -16.53
CA LEU A 106 10.18 8.52 -15.77
C LEU A 106 8.71 8.38 -16.14
N ALA A 107 7.98 9.50 -16.22
CA ALA A 107 6.60 9.51 -16.67
C ALA A 107 6.47 8.93 -18.09
N LYS A 108 7.38 9.30 -19.00
CA LYS A 108 7.43 8.74 -20.36
C LYS A 108 7.71 7.25 -20.36
N ALA A 109 8.65 6.78 -19.53
CA ALA A 109 8.98 5.37 -19.41
C ALA A 109 7.78 4.56 -18.95
N ILE A 110 7.08 4.96 -17.87
CA ILE A 110 5.93 4.15 -17.43
C ILE A 110 4.76 4.24 -18.41
N ARG A 111 4.54 5.38 -19.09
CA ARG A 111 3.52 5.46 -20.15
C ARG A 111 3.80 4.48 -21.29
N LEU A 112 5.06 4.36 -21.72
CA LEU A 112 5.45 3.38 -22.73
C LEU A 112 5.16 1.95 -22.25
N GLU A 113 5.49 1.63 -20.99
CA GLU A 113 5.16 0.32 -20.42
C GLU A 113 3.64 0.08 -20.39
N MET A 114 2.84 1.08 -20.01
CA MET A 114 1.37 0.98 -20.00
C MET A 114 0.74 0.75 -21.38
N ASP A 115 1.36 1.27 -22.44
CA ASP A 115 0.95 1.08 -23.84
C ASP A 115 1.40 -0.27 -24.39
N CYS A 116 2.57 -0.76 -23.97
CA CYS A 116 3.09 -2.08 -24.31
C CYS A 116 2.39 -3.22 -23.54
N MET A 117 1.75 -2.91 -22.40
CA MET A 117 1.00 -3.88 -21.61
C MET A 117 -0.20 -4.42 -22.39
N GLY A 118 -0.23 -5.73 -22.56
CA GLY A 118 -1.40 -6.47 -23.01
C GLY A 118 -2.49 -6.57 -21.93
N PRO A 119 -3.42 -7.53 -22.06
CA PRO A 119 -4.38 -7.80 -21.00
C PRO A 119 -3.66 -8.21 -19.71
N VAL A 120 -3.93 -7.48 -18.63
CA VAL A 120 -3.36 -7.72 -17.30
C VAL A 120 -4.43 -8.29 -16.38
N THR A 121 -4.03 -9.19 -15.50
CA THR A 121 -4.94 -9.79 -14.51
C THR A 121 -5.04 -8.92 -13.27
N LEU A 122 -6.18 -9.01 -12.57
CA LEU A 122 -6.36 -8.29 -11.30
C LEU A 122 -5.29 -8.67 -10.27
N ALA A 123 -4.85 -9.92 -10.26
CA ALA A 123 -3.82 -10.39 -9.33
C ALA A 123 -2.47 -9.70 -9.54
N GLU A 124 -2.04 -9.51 -10.80
CA GLU A 124 -0.80 -8.80 -11.13
C GLU A 124 -0.86 -7.32 -10.71
N ILE A 125 -2.03 -6.70 -10.88
CA ILE A 125 -2.28 -5.31 -10.43
C ILE A 125 -2.17 -5.23 -8.91
N GLU A 126 -2.86 -6.12 -8.19
CA GLU A 126 -2.87 -6.15 -6.72
C GLU A 126 -1.46 -6.44 -6.16
N GLU A 127 -0.69 -7.32 -6.79
CA GLU A 127 0.70 -7.61 -6.41
C GLU A 127 1.61 -6.40 -6.59
N ALA A 128 1.52 -5.72 -7.74
CA ALA A 128 2.28 -4.50 -7.99
C ALA A 128 1.91 -3.37 -7.01
N GLN A 129 0.61 -3.19 -6.75
CA GLN A 129 0.13 -2.23 -5.76
C GLN A 129 0.63 -2.56 -4.35
N LYS A 130 0.54 -3.83 -3.94
CA LYS A 130 1.04 -4.27 -2.63
C LYS A 130 2.53 -3.99 -2.47
N GLY A 131 3.34 -4.34 -3.46
CA GLY A 131 4.80 -4.11 -3.41
C GLY A 131 5.16 -2.63 -3.27
N ILE A 132 4.44 -1.74 -3.95
CA ILE A 132 4.64 -0.29 -3.82
C ILE A 132 4.20 0.20 -2.44
N MET A 133 3.04 -0.22 -1.95
CA MET A 133 2.53 0.21 -0.63
C MET A 133 3.40 -0.29 0.53
N ASP A 134 3.93 -1.52 0.45
CA ASP A 134 4.85 -2.07 1.45
C ASP A 134 6.14 -1.25 1.54
N HIS A 135 6.64 -0.76 0.40
CA HIS A 135 7.80 0.12 0.38
C HIS A 135 7.46 1.54 0.87
N LEU A 136 6.26 2.05 0.55
CA LEU A 136 5.77 3.33 1.06
C LEU A 136 5.75 3.33 2.60
N HIS A 137 5.26 2.25 3.22
CA HIS A 137 5.24 2.11 4.67
C HIS A 137 6.66 2.17 5.26
N LYS A 138 7.62 1.46 4.65
CA LYS A 138 9.02 1.50 5.10
C LYS A 138 9.61 2.90 4.99
N SER A 139 9.33 3.62 3.91
CA SER A 139 9.79 5.00 3.71
C SER A 139 9.11 6.00 4.66
N ILE A 140 7.88 5.73 5.11
CA ILE A 140 7.21 6.53 6.15
C ILE A 140 7.83 6.24 7.52
N ASP A 141 8.02 4.97 7.86
CA ASP A 141 8.62 4.53 9.12
C ASP A 141 10.08 5.03 9.28
N SER A 142 10.84 5.12 8.18
CA SER A 142 12.19 5.70 8.17
C SER A 142 12.19 7.23 8.21
N GLY A 143 11.03 7.87 8.00
CA GLY A 143 10.86 9.32 7.94
C GLY A 143 11.32 9.97 6.62
N GLU A 144 11.65 9.18 5.59
CA GLU A 144 11.98 9.65 4.25
C GLU A 144 10.78 10.28 3.55
N ILE A 145 9.59 9.69 3.72
CA ILE A 145 8.32 10.21 3.22
C ILE A 145 7.48 10.63 4.41
N LYS A 146 6.98 11.87 4.39
CA LYS A 146 6.03 12.36 5.40
C LYS A 146 4.71 12.65 4.74
N LEU A 147 3.66 12.03 5.24
CA LEU A 147 2.29 12.35 4.83
C LEU A 147 1.75 13.44 5.75
N TRP A 148 0.95 14.37 5.20
CA TRP A 148 0.39 15.46 6.01
C TRP A 148 -0.56 14.97 7.11
N LYS A 149 -1.05 13.73 7.03
CA LYS A 149 -1.78 13.06 8.12
C LYS A 149 -0.91 12.86 9.38
N ASP A 150 0.39 13.11 9.33
CA ASP A 150 1.26 13.07 10.52
C ASP A 150 1.44 14.44 11.22
N LYS A 151 0.63 15.45 10.88
CA LYS A 151 0.57 16.75 11.58
C LYS A 151 -0.81 17.06 12.15
#